data_AF-A0A8T3Z2Q1-F1
#
_entry.id   AF-A0A8T3Z2Q1-F1
#
_cell.length_a   1.000
_cell.length_b   1.000
_cell.length_c   1.000
_cell.angle_alpha   90.00
_cell.angle_beta   90.00
_cell.angle_gamma   90.00
#
_symmetry.space_group_name_H-M   'P 1'
#
loop_
_entity.id
_entity.type
_entity.pdbx_description
1 polymer ?
#
loop_
_entity_poly.entity_id
_entity_poly.type
_entity_poly.pdbx_seq_one_letter_code
_entity_poly.pdbx_strand_id
1 'polypeptide(L)' 'MIVKRLLPGQDLKKSLEEIRDNKGLKSGVILCLVGSLDEAVLRMADGNKKTIKEPLESGSATGTIATNGVLQEHGT' A
#
# COMPACT_ATOMS: atom_id res chain seq x y z
N MET A 1 7.22 -10.17 12.80
CA MET A 1 6.48 -10.33 11.54
C MET A 1 5.03 -9.97 11.79
N ILE A 2 4.45 -9.07 10.98
CA ILE A 2 3.05 -8.63 11.12
C ILE A 2 2.29 -9.16 9.91
N VAL A 3 1.11 -9.73 10.14
CA VAL A 3 0.20 -10.19 9.09
C VAL A 3 -1.14 -9.51 9.31
N LYS A 4 -1.69 -8.87 8.28
CA LYS A 4 -2.96 -8.15 8.36
C LYS A 4 -3.71 -8.32 7.04
N ARG A 5 -4.99 -8.69 7.14
CA ARG A 5 -5.96 -8.61 6.04
C ARG A 5 -6.72 -7.30 6.16
N LEU A 6 -6.78 -6.55 5.05
CA LEU A 6 -7.66 -5.39 4.93
C LEU A 6 -9.05 -5.85 4.47
N LEU A 7 -10.07 -5.11 4.91
CA LEU A 7 -11.46 -5.31 4.54
C LEU A 7 -11.84 -4.41 3.35
N PRO A 8 -12.88 -4.77 2.59
CA PRO A 8 -13.39 -3.92 1.51
C PRO A 8 -13.67 -2.50 1.99
N GLY A 9 -13.35 -1.51 1.14
CA GLY A 9 -13.51 -0.08 1.44
C GLY A 9 -12.41 0.54 2.31
N GLN A 10 -11.44 -0.23 2.81
CA GLN A 10 -10.29 0.33 3.52
C GLN A 10 -9.24 0.88 2.54
N ASP A 11 -8.71 2.06 2.83
CA ASP A 11 -7.58 2.63 2.09
C ASP A 11 -6.29 1.90 2.47
N LEU A 12 -5.57 1.39 1.46
CA LEU A 12 -4.36 0.60 1.67
C LEU A 12 -3.28 1.42 2.38
N LYS A 13 -3.01 2.64 1.91
CA LYS A 13 -1.91 3.46 2.44
C LYS A 13 -2.16 3.84 3.89
N LYS A 14 -3.36 4.34 4.20
CA LYS A 14 -3.77 4.68 5.58
C LYS A 14 -3.69 3.47 6.49
N SER A 15 -4.14 2.31 6.03
CA SER A 15 -4.08 1.09 6.83
C SER A 15 -2.63 0.67 7.17
N LEU A 16 -1.68 0.86 6.25
CA LEU A 16 -0.26 0.61 6.52
C LEU A 16 0.33 1.63 7.50
N GLU A 17 -0.04 2.91 7.38
CA GLU A 17 0.34 3.96 8.32
C GLU A 17 -0.20 3.67 9.73
N GLU A 18 -1.45 3.24 9.85
CA GLU A 18 -2.05 2.83 11.12
C GLU A 18 -1.33 1.62 11.74
N ILE A 19 -0.94 0.62 10.93
CA ILE A 19 -0.15 -0.52 11.41
C ILE A 19 1.19 -0.05 11.95
N ARG A 20 1.87 0.87 11.23
CA ARG A 20 3.14 1.46 11.67
C ARG A 20 2.99 2.14 13.03
N ASP A 21 2.00 3.01 13.15
CA ASP A 21 1.81 3.87 14.32
C ASP A 21 1.39 3.04 15.54
N ASN A 22 0.41 2.14 15.37
CA ASN A 22 -0.08 1.28 16.45
C ASN A 22 0.96 0.27 16.97
N LYS A 23 1.97 -0.06 16.15
CA LYS A 23 3.04 -0.99 16.52
C LYS A 23 4.37 -0.29 16.81
N GLY A 24 4.43 1.04 16.74
CA GLY A 24 5.65 1.81 16.96
C GLY A 24 6.78 1.43 15.99
N LEU A 25 6.45 1.08 14.74
CA LEU A 25 7.45 0.66 13.75
C LEU A 25 8.28 1.85 13.29
N LYS A 26 9.61 1.74 13.39
CA LYS A 26 10.53 2.74 12.85
C LYS A 26 10.85 2.51 11.37
N SER A 27 10.97 1.24 10.98
CA SER A 27 11.21 0.81 9.61
C SER A 27 10.70 -0.61 9.39
N GLY A 28 10.39 -0.95 8.13
CA GLY A 28 9.98 -2.29 7.73
C GLY A 28 9.85 -2.42 6.22
N VAL A 29 9.73 -3.66 5.77
CA VAL A 29 9.51 -4.02 4.36
C VAL A 29 8.19 -4.76 4.22
N ILE A 30 7.46 -4.48 3.15
CA ILE A 30 6.29 -5.24 2.73
C ILE A 30 6.82 -6.50 2.02
N LEU A 31 6.79 -7.63 2.73
CA LEU A 31 7.27 -8.91 2.19
C LEU A 31 6.35 -9.45 1.09
N CYS A 32 5.05 -9.26 1.24
CA CYS A 32 4.03 -9.69 0.30
C CYS A 32 2.77 -8.87 0.51
N LEU A 33 2.14 -8.44 -0.58
CA LEU A 33 0.83 -7.83 -0.61
C LEU A 33 0.10 -8.35 -1.83
N VAL A 34 -1.06 -8.97 -1.60
CA VAL A 34 -1.95 -9.54 -2.61
C VAL A 34 -3.39 -9.22 -2.23
N GLY A 35 -4.23 -9.05 -3.24
CA GLY A 35 -5.65 -8.74 -3.06
C GLY A 35 -6.19 -7.92 -4.22
N SER A 36 -7.38 -7.36 -4.06
CA SER A 36 -8.04 -6.55 -5.06
C SER A 36 -8.33 -5.14 -4.56
N LEU A 37 -8.48 -4.20 -5.49
CA LEU A 37 -8.78 -2.79 -5.26
C LEU A 37 -9.92 -2.36 -6.19
N ASP A 38 -10.83 -1.54 -5.69
CA ASP A 38 -11.88 -0.90 -6.51
C ASP A 38 -11.38 0.39 -7.19
N GLU A 39 -10.36 1.02 -6.61
CA GLU A 39 -9.72 2.25 -7.11
C GLU A 39 -8.24 2.26 -6.73
N ALA A 40 -7.39 2.76 -7.62
CA ALA A 40 -5.98 3.01 -7.35
C ALA A 40 -5.56 4.42 -7.78
N VAL A 41 -4.81 5.09 -6.91
CA VAL A 41 -4.17 6.39 -7.20
C VAL A 41 -2.67 6.16 -7.30
N LEU A 42 -2.14 6.22 -8.51
CA LEU A 42 -0.72 5.99 -8.81
C LEU A 42 -0.04 7.32 -9.11
N ARG A 43 1.17 7.52 -8.57
CA ARG A 43 2.08 8.55 -9.04
C ARG A 43 2.94 7.95 -10.14
N MET A 44 2.81 8.48 -11.34
CA MET A 44 3.58 8.07 -12.52
C MET A 44 5.03 8.58 -12.42
N ALA A 45 5.93 8.01 -13.24
CA ALA A 45 7.35 8.35 -13.22
C ALA A 45 7.63 9.83 -13.55
N ASP A 46 6.78 10.46 -14.35
CA ASP A 46 6.81 11.89 -14.67
C ASP A 46 6.32 12.80 -13.52
N GLY A 47 5.86 12.19 -12.42
CA GLY A 47 5.32 12.88 -11.25
C GLY A 47 3.83 13.18 -11.31
N ASN A 48 3.17 12.92 -12.44
CA ASN A 48 1.72 13.10 -12.58
C ASN A 48 0.97 12.01 -11.83
N LYS A 49 -0.25 12.33 -11.38
CA LYS A 49 -1.14 11.37 -10.73
C LYS A 49 -2.08 10.78 -11.76
N LYS A 50 -2.23 9.45 -11.74
CA LYS A 50 -3.25 8.72 -12.50
C LYS A 50 -4.18 8.04 -11.51
N THR A 51 -5.48 8.27 -11.68
CA THR A 51 -6.52 7.59 -10.91
C THR A 51 -7.20 6.57 -11.81
N ILE A 52 -7.31 5.33 -11.36
CA ILE A 52 -7.96 4.23 -12.06
C ILE A 52 -9.14 3.78 -11.19
N LYS A 53 -10.36 3.85 -11.72
CA LYS A 53 -11.62 3.57 -11.00
C LYS A 53 -12.34 2.37 -11.60
N GLU A 54 -11.66 1.24 -11.57
CA GLU A 54 -12.17 -0.04 -12.04
C GLU A 54 -11.61 -1.15 -11.15
N PRO A 55 -12.21 -2.35 -11.15
CA PRO A 55 -11.67 -3.48 -10.42
C PRO A 55 -10.23 -3.79 -10.86
N LEU A 56 -9.31 -3.81 -9.91
CA LEU A 56 -7.90 -4.09 -10.09
C LEU A 56 -7.49 -5.25 -9.19
N GLU A 57 -6.70 -6.17 -9.74
CA GLU A 57 -6.00 -7.16 -8.95
C GLU A 57 -4.58 -6.67 -8.67
N SER A 58 -4.13 -6.80 -7.43
CA SER A 58 -2.72 -6.65 -7.06
C SER A 58 -2.10 -8.04 -7.07
N GLY A 59 -1.43 -8.39 -8.17
CA GLY A 59 -0.74 -9.67 -8.33
C GLY A 59 0.49 -9.78 -7.44
N SER A 60 1.17 -8.66 -7.20
CA SER A 60 2.15 -8.50 -6.12
C SER A 60 2.39 -7.01 -5.88
N ALA A 61 2.57 -6.58 -4.63
CA ALA A 61 3.15 -5.28 -4.36
C ALA A 61 4.28 -5.34 -3.33
N THR A 62 5.33 -4.55 -3.60
CA THR A 62 6.49 -4.37 -2.73
C THR A 62 6.62 -2.92 -2.28
N GLY A 63 7.25 -2.74 -1.12
CA GLY A 63 7.40 -1.40 -0.57
C GLY A 63 8.10 -1.38 0.77
N THR A 64 8.38 -0.17 1.25
CA THR A 64 8.97 0.09 2.55
C THR A 64 8.04 0.93 3.41
N ILE A 65 8.11 0.70 4.71
CA ILE A 65 7.39 1.47 5.73
C ILE A 65 8.45 2.16 6.58
N ALA A 66 8.34 3.46 6.78
CA ALA A 66 9.22 4.24 7.63
C ALA A 66 8.42 5.31 8.41
N THR A 67 9.06 5.91 9.41
CA THR A 67 8.46 6.98 10.22
C THR A 67 8.01 8.19 9.40
N ASN A 68 8.71 8.49 8.30
CA ASN A 68 8.43 9.63 7.42
C ASN A 68 7.50 9.30 6.24
N GLY A 69 7.05 8.05 6.10
CA GLY A 69 6.11 7.68 5.05
C GLY A 69 6.05 6.18 4.76
N VAL A 70 5.04 5.81 3.97
CA VAL A 70 4.90 4.49 3.37
C VAL A 70 5.12 4.65 1.87
N LEU A 71 6.09 3.91 1.34
CA LEU A 71 6.40 3.87 -0.08
C LEU A 71 6.01 2.50 -0.64
N GLN A 72 4.97 2.46 -1.47
CA GLN A 72 4.66 1.33 -2.32
C GLN A 72 5.28 1.62 -3.70
N GLU A 73 6.27 0.85 -4.13
CA GLU A 73 7.08 1.17 -5.32
C GLU A 73 6.57 0.50 -6.60
N HIS A 74 6.01 -0.71 -6.49
CA HIS A 74 5.60 -1.48 -7.66
C HIS A 74 4.44 -2.39 -7.30
N GLY A 75 3.40 -2.35 -8.14
CA GLY A 75 2.33 -3.34 -8.18
C GLY A 75 2.08 -3.74 -9.63
N THR A 76 2.11 -5.05 -9.92
CA THR A 76 1.61 -5.62 -11.19
C THR A 76 0.19 -6.13 -11.00
#